data_AF-A0AA96QJ03-F1
#
_entry.id   AF-A0AA96QJ03-F1
#
_cell.length_a   1.000
_cell.length_b   1.000
_cell.length_c   1.000
_cell.angle_alpha   90.00
_cell.angle_beta   90.00
_cell.angle_gamma   90.00
#
_symmetry.space_group_name_H-M   'P 1'
#
loop_
_entity.id
_entity.type
_entity.pdbx_description
1 polymer ?
#
loop_
_entity_poly.entity_id
_entity_poly.type
_entity_poly.pdbx_seq_one_letter_code
_entity_poly.pdbx_strand_id
1 'polypeptide(L)'
;MDADLATTYRAARELDLTQVGGALVKWAFQVRGIPERMGSRGNGPPRVPTRMTLDDLSASSDWVILGERPSAEVAFGAVGRFWKPVIEWHEIEPRDFTDFTTPGWGKIACSLSVQPYGQNRTLLTYDVRTILNDPLSWVRFRRYWHLIGPFVGMIERAALRTIAAAAEHPGRD
;
A
#
# COMPACT_ATOMS: atom_id res chain seq x y z
N MET A 1 -1.46 -15.73 -12.98
CA MET A 1 -1.85 -16.80 -12.04
C MET A 1 -2.91 -17.66 -12.67
N ASP A 2 -2.94 -18.93 -12.30
CA ASP A 2 -3.81 -19.95 -12.89
C ASP A 2 -5.14 -20.03 -12.12
N ALA A 3 -5.84 -18.90 -12.07
CA ALA A 3 -7.15 -18.75 -11.44
C ALA A 3 -8.06 -17.86 -12.31
N ASP A 4 -9.37 -18.05 -12.20
CA ASP A 4 -10.37 -17.21 -12.88
C ASP A 4 -10.39 -15.78 -12.31
N LEU A 5 -10.98 -14.85 -13.07
CA LEU A 5 -10.98 -13.42 -12.70
C LEU A 5 -11.70 -13.15 -11.38
N ALA A 6 -12.83 -13.81 -11.12
CA ALA A 6 -13.64 -13.52 -9.96
C ALA A 6 -12.94 -14.02 -8.68
N THR A 7 -12.35 -15.20 -8.73
CA THR A 7 -11.54 -15.74 -7.63
C THR A 7 -10.30 -14.89 -7.38
N THR A 8 -9.60 -14.47 -8.44
CA THR A 8 -8.43 -13.59 -8.33
C THR A 8 -8.79 -12.23 -7.74
N TYR A 9 -9.89 -11.63 -8.19
CA TYR A 9 -10.36 -10.34 -7.69
C TYR A 9 -10.74 -10.40 -6.22
N ARG A 10 -11.43 -11.47 -5.81
CA ARG A 10 -11.78 -11.69 -4.40
C ARG A 10 -10.53 -11.83 -3.54
N ALA A 11 -9.59 -12.67 -3.94
CA ALA A 11 -8.31 -12.85 -3.25
C ALA A 11 -7.49 -11.55 -3.19
N ALA A 12 -7.55 -10.71 -4.23
CA ALA A 12 -6.92 -9.40 -4.24
C ALA A 12 -7.59 -8.40 -3.28
N ARG A 13 -8.93 -8.43 -3.20
CA ARG A 13 -9.72 -7.57 -2.30
C ARG A 13 -9.55 -7.96 -0.83
N GLU A 14 -9.48 -9.26 -0.57
CA GLU A 14 -9.30 -9.85 0.75
C GLU A 14 -7.81 -9.92 1.15
N LEU A 15 -6.89 -9.45 0.31
CA LEU A 15 -5.47 -9.49 0.59
C LEU A 15 -5.16 -8.79 1.91
N ASP A 16 -4.69 -9.58 2.86
CA ASP A 16 -4.12 -9.09 4.11
C ASP A 16 -2.61 -8.84 3.94
N LEU A 17 -2.24 -7.57 3.78
CA LEU A 17 -0.83 -7.16 3.67
C LEU A 17 0.00 -7.46 4.93
N THR A 18 -0.63 -7.85 6.05
CA THR A 18 0.10 -8.29 7.25
C THR A 18 0.69 -9.70 7.10
N GLN A 19 0.14 -10.54 6.21
CA GLN A 19 0.70 -11.84 5.87
C GLN A 19 1.82 -11.77 4.82
N VAL A 20 1.88 -10.66 4.09
CA VAL A 20 2.81 -10.43 2.99
C VAL A 20 4.24 -10.14 3.46
N GLY A 21 4.40 -9.88 4.75
CA GLY A 21 5.65 -9.45 5.33
C GLY A 21 6.14 -10.35 6.44
N GLY A 22 6.83 -11.44 6.08
CA GLY A 22 7.73 -12.13 7.01
C GLY A 22 8.73 -11.15 7.66
N ALA A 23 9.64 -11.68 8.49
CA ALA A 23 10.55 -10.91 9.34
C ALA A 23 11.17 -9.64 8.70
N LEU A 24 11.40 -9.62 7.38
CA LEU A 24 11.89 -8.48 6.61
C LEU A 24 11.02 -7.20 6.67
N VAL A 25 9.68 -7.34 6.67
CA VAL A 25 8.77 -6.18 6.75
C VAL A 25 8.77 -5.61 8.15
N LYS A 26 8.75 -6.48 9.17
CA LYS A 26 8.96 -6.10 10.57
C LYS A 26 10.32 -5.42 10.76
N TRP A 27 11.37 -5.90 10.10
CA TRP A 27 12.70 -5.29 10.10
C TRP A 27 12.71 -3.91 9.42
N ALA A 28 12.05 -3.74 8.28
CA ALA A 28 11.96 -2.44 7.60
C ALA A 28 11.21 -1.39 8.45
N PHE A 29 10.13 -1.80 9.13
CA PHE A 29 9.45 -0.97 10.13
C PHE A 29 10.34 -0.69 11.34
N GLN A 30 11.10 -1.67 11.84
CA GLN A 30 12.02 -1.48 12.96
C GLN A 30 13.18 -0.54 12.63
N VAL A 31 13.78 -0.66 11.44
CA VAL A 31 14.84 0.25 10.97
C VAL A 31 14.30 1.68 10.83
N ARG A 32 13.04 1.84 10.37
CA ARG A 32 12.35 3.14 10.36
C ARG A 32 12.10 3.71 11.77
N GLY A 33 11.96 2.88 12.80
CA GLY A 33 11.74 3.30 14.19
C GLY A 33 13.03 3.55 15.01
N ILE A 34 14.22 3.32 14.45
CA ILE A 34 15.50 3.59 15.14
C ILE A 34 15.67 5.08 15.52
N PRO A 35 15.29 6.07 14.67
CA PRO A 35 15.34 7.47 15.07
C PRO A 35 14.42 7.82 16.25
N GLU A 36 13.29 7.10 16.42
CA GLU A 36 12.38 7.28 17.57
C GLU A 36 13.04 6.90 18.89
N ARG A 37 13.82 5.81 18.89
CA ARG A 37 14.52 5.32 20.09
C ARG A 37 15.67 6.21 20.56
N MET A 38 16.28 6.97 19.65
CA MET A 38 17.40 7.86 19.98
C MET A 38 16.98 9.30 20.30
N GLY A 39 15.76 9.72 19.95
CA GLY A 39 15.39 11.14 19.94
C GLY A 39 14.17 11.60 20.73
N SER A 40 13.32 10.71 21.29
CA SER A 40 12.07 11.17 21.91
C SER A 40 11.68 10.43 23.20
N ARG A 41 11.72 11.17 24.31
CA ARG A 41 10.89 10.93 25.49
C ARG A 41 9.46 11.39 25.16
N GLY A 42 8.55 10.44 24.93
CA GLY A 42 7.11 10.71 24.88
C GLY A 42 6.52 10.88 23.48
N ASN A 43 6.31 9.77 22.78
CA ASN A 43 5.04 9.50 22.12
C ASN A 43 4.96 7.98 21.87
N GLY A 44 3.76 7.41 21.98
CA GLY A 44 3.52 5.97 22.00
C GLY A 44 4.08 5.23 20.79
N PRO A 45 4.23 3.90 20.89
CA PRO A 45 4.84 3.08 19.84
C PRO A 45 4.16 3.34 18.49
N PRO A 46 4.92 3.32 17.38
CA PRO A 46 4.35 3.44 16.05
C PRO A 46 3.23 2.40 15.91
N ARG A 47 2.02 2.87 15.58
CA ARG A 47 0.88 2.00 15.31
C ARG A 47 1.23 1.15 14.09
N VAL A 48 1.69 -0.07 14.33
CA VAL A 48 1.76 -1.12 13.32
C VAL A 48 0.32 -1.57 13.12
N PRO A 49 -0.32 -1.30 11.98
CA PRO A 49 -1.72 -1.65 11.81
C PRO A 49 -1.87 -3.16 11.85
N THR A 50 -2.76 -3.62 12.73
CA THR A 50 -2.90 -5.04 13.11
C THR A 50 -3.65 -5.86 12.05
N ARG A 51 -4.33 -5.21 11.09
CA ARG A 51 -4.97 -5.78 9.89
C ARG A 51 -5.01 -4.72 8.79
N MET A 52 -4.82 -5.12 7.54
CA MET A 52 -4.95 -4.23 6.37
C MET A 52 -5.64 -4.97 5.22
N THR A 53 -6.90 -5.35 5.42
CA THR A 53 -7.81 -5.52 4.27
C THR A 53 -8.08 -4.15 3.65
N LEU A 54 -8.52 -4.11 2.39
CA LEU A 54 -8.91 -2.84 1.75
C LEU A 54 -10.00 -2.10 2.56
N ASP A 55 -10.87 -2.86 3.21
CA ASP A 55 -11.91 -2.36 4.11
C ASP A 55 -11.30 -1.81 5.42
N ASP A 56 -10.29 -2.47 6.01
CA ASP A 56 -9.57 -1.97 7.20
C ASP A 56 -8.74 -0.72 6.90
N LEU A 57 -8.16 -0.63 5.70
CA LEU A 57 -7.44 0.57 5.25
C LEU A 57 -8.41 1.75 5.16
N SER A 58 -9.60 1.56 4.59
CA SER A 58 -10.64 2.59 4.55
C SER A 58 -11.16 2.98 5.94
N ALA A 59 -11.19 2.03 6.89
CA ALA A 59 -11.61 2.28 8.26
C ALA A 59 -10.55 3.02 9.10
N SER A 60 -9.28 2.96 8.71
CA SER A 60 -8.16 3.58 9.44
C SER A 60 -8.08 5.11 9.31
N SER A 61 -9.01 5.76 8.59
CA SER A 61 -9.09 7.22 8.34
C SER A 61 -7.92 7.82 7.53
N ASP A 62 -6.78 7.13 7.46
CA ASP A 62 -5.58 7.57 6.73
C ASP A 62 -5.64 7.25 5.22
N TRP A 63 -6.45 6.26 4.83
CA TRP A 63 -6.63 5.82 3.45
C TRP A 63 -8.09 5.92 3.02
N VAL A 64 -8.29 6.23 1.74
CA VAL A 64 -9.61 6.36 1.12
C VAL A 64 -9.71 5.50 -0.13
N ILE A 65 -10.90 4.95 -0.38
CA ILE A 65 -11.21 4.33 -1.67
C ILE A 65 -11.44 5.43 -2.70
N LEU A 66 -10.66 5.41 -3.78
CA LEU A 66 -10.73 6.38 -4.87
C LEU A 66 -11.73 5.95 -5.94
N GLY A 67 -11.92 4.64 -6.10
CA GLY A 67 -12.87 4.08 -7.05
C GLY A 67 -12.76 2.57 -7.12
N GLU A 68 -13.85 1.94 -7.55
CA GLU A 68 -13.93 0.50 -7.71
C GLU A 68 -14.67 0.15 -9.01
N ARG A 69 -14.12 -0.80 -9.75
CA ARG A 69 -14.80 -1.50 -10.84
C ARG A 69 -14.90 -2.97 -10.42
N PRO A 70 -16.07 -3.42 -9.95
CA PRO A 70 -16.24 -4.78 -9.45
C PRO A 70 -15.71 -5.82 -10.45
N SER A 71 -14.97 -6.81 -9.94
CA SER A 71 -14.33 -7.87 -10.73
C SER A 71 -13.25 -7.41 -11.72
N ALA A 72 -12.81 -6.15 -11.65
CA ALA A 72 -11.82 -5.61 -12.59
C ALA A 72 -10.70 -4.81 -11.91
N GLU A 73 -11.05 -3.88 -11.01
CA GLU A 73 -10.08 -3.00 -10.40
C GLU A 73 -10.59 -2.41 -9.09
N VAL A 74 -9.68 -2.14 -8.16
CA VAL A 74 -9.94 -1.27 -7.02
C VAL A 74 -8.75 -0.33 -6.82
N ALA A 75 -9.07 0.95 -6.60
CA ALA A 75 -8.10 2.01 -6.38
C ALA A 75 -8.33 2.66 -5.01
N PHE A 76 -7.23 2.91 -4.31
CA PHE A 76 -7.23 3.50 -2.98
C PHE A 76 -6.04 4.44 -2.86
N GLY A 77 -6.12 5.41 -1.96
CA GLY A 77 -5.07 6.40 -1.80
C GLY A 77 -5.01 7.01 -0.43
N ALA A 78 -3.89 7.66 -0.16
CA ALA A 78 -3.62 8.38 1.08
C ALA A 78 -2.81 9.63 0.79
N VAL A 79 -2.91 10.61 1.69
CA VAL A 79 -2.10 11.82 1.66
C VAL A 79 -1.24 11.87 2.90
N GLY A 80 0.05 12.17 2.74
CA GLY A 80 0.96 12.20 3.87
C GLY A 80 2.38 12.64 3.54
N ARG A 81 3.19 12.71 4.59
CA ARG A 81 4.64 12.96 4.55
C ARG A 81 5.38 11.68 4.91
N PHE A 82 5.23 10.66 4.07
CA PHE A 82 5.77 9.31 4.26
C PHE A 82 7.30 9.19 4.07
N TRP A 83 7.98 10.27 3.68
CA TRP A 83 9.44 10.38 3.61
C TRP A 83 10.06 10.96 4.89
N LYS A 84 9.25 11.31 5.90
CA LYS A 84 9.72 11.71 7.22
C LYS A 84 9.93 10.48 8.12
N PRO A 85 10.81 10.56 9.14
CA PRO A 85 10.97 9.49 10.12
C PRO A 85 9.67 9.13 10.83
N VAL A 86 8.92 10.16 11.26
CA VAL A 86 7.54 10.02 11.74
C VAL A 86 6.62 10.36 10.58
N ILE A 87 5.81 9.39 10.15
CA ILE A 87 4.84 9.60 9.08
C ILE A 87 3.74 10.52 9.61
N GLU A 88 3.51 11.61 8.91
CA GLU A 88 2.36 12.48 9.14
C GLU A 88 1.35 12.15 8.05
N TRP A 89 0.17 11.65 8.44
CA TRP A 89 -0.96 11.46 7.54
C TRP A 89 -1.82 12.72 7.51
N HIS A 90 -2.48 12.94 6.38
CA HIS A 90 -3.46 13.99 6.20
C HIS A 90 -4.78 13.32 5.87
N GLU A 91 -5.76 13.51 6.74
CA GLU A 91 -7.13 13.08 6.49
C GLU A 91 -7.68 13.79 5.26
N ILE A 92 -8.25 13.05 4.32
CA ILE A 92 -8.75 13.60 3.07
C ILE A 92 -10.01 12.86 2.67
N GLU A 93 -10.98 13.57 2.11
CA GLU A 93 -12.14 12.92 1.52
C GLU A 93 -11.83 12.41 0.11
N PRO A 94 -12.44 11.29 -0.34
CA PRO A 94 -12.21 10.76 -1.68
C PRO A 94 -12.40 11.78 -2.80
N ARG A 95 -13.41 12.66 -2.66
CA ARG A 95 -13.74 13.69 -3.65
C ARG A 95 -12.65 14.76 -3.81
N ASP A 96 -11.88 15.02 -2.75
CA ASP A 96 -10.86 16.07 -2.71
C ASP A 96 -9.47 15.53 -3.08
N PHE A 97 -9.32 14.20 -3.17
CA PHE A 97 -8.02 13.54 -3.40
C PHE A 97 -7.34 13.99 -4.69
N THR A 98 -8.09 14.10 -5.78
CA THR A 98 -7.54 14.48 -7.10
C THR A 98 -7.00 15.90 -7.07
N ASP A 99 -7.72 16.83 -6.42
CA ASP A 99 -7.41 18.26 -6.41
C ASP A 99 -6.41 18.66 -5.33
N PHE A 100 -6.11 17.77 -4.39
CA PHE A 100 -5.15 18.04 -3.34
C PHE A 100 -3.75 18.30 -3.90
N THR A 101 -3.28 19.53 -3.72
CA THR A 101 -1.99 20.04 -4.24
C THR A 101 -1.15 20.76 -3.19
N THR A 102 -1.50 20.64 -1.90
CA THR A 102 -0.84 21.34 -0.80
C THR A 102 0.67 21.07 -0.78
N PRO A 103 1.53 22.09 -0.90
CA PRO A 103 2.98 21.94 -0.84
C PRO A 103 3.45 21.31 0.48
N GLY A 104 4.51 20.50 0.41
CA GLY A 104 5.04 19.80 1.57
C GLY A 104 4.29 18.50 1.89
N TRP A 105 3.31 18.09 1.09
CA TRP A 105 2.55 16.85 1.23
C TRP A 105 2.61 16.04 -0.06
N GLY A 106 2.56 14.71 0.06
CA GLY A 106 2.52 13.79 -1.07
C GLY A 106 1.24 12.99 -1.07
N LYS A 107 0.80 12.59 -2.27
CA LYS A 107 -0.30 11.66 -2.47
C LYS A 107 0.26 10.31 -2.88
N ILE A 108 -0.32 9.24 -2.36
CA ILE A 108 -0.07 7.88 -2.83
C ILE A 108 -1.40 7.37 -3.36
N ALA A 109 -1.41 6.89 -4.59
CA ALA A 109 -2.52 6.16 -5.19
C ALA A 109 -2.05 4.76 -5.54
N CYS A 110 -2.73 3.76 -5.00
CA CYS A 110 -2.49 2.35 -5.27
C CYS A 110 -3.70 1.78 -6.04
N SER A 111 -3.45 0.87 -6.97
CA SER A 111 -4.50 0.14 -7.66
C SER A 111 -4.15 -1.33 -7.81
N LEU A 112 -5.12 -2.19 -7.53
CA LEU A 112 -5.12 -3.61 -7.82
C LEU A 112 -6.05 -3.86 -8.99
N SER A 113 -5.51 -4.34 -10.12
CA SER A 113 -6.32 -4.66 -11.30
C SER A 113 -6.13 -6.11 -11.74
N VAL A 114 -7.22 -6.70 -12.21
CA VAL A 114 -7.26 -8.06 -12.75
C VAL A 114 -7.69 -8.01 -14.21
N GLN A 115 -6.98 -8.74 -15.07
CA GLN A 115 -7.26 -8.80 -16.50
C GLN A 115 -7.18 -10.24 -17.00
N PRO A 116 -8.01 -10.64 -18.00
CA PRO A 116 -7.87 -11.95 -18.62
C PRO A 116 -6.49 -12.14 -19.24
N TYR A 117 -5.89 -13.32 -19.06
CA TYR A 117 -4.57 -13.62 -19.61
C TYR A 117 -4.53 -15.01 -20.28
N GLY A 118 -5.31 -15.17 -21.35
CA GLY A 118 -5.50 -16.46 -22.03
C GLY A 118 -6.59 -17.32 -21.37
N GLN A 119 -6.53 -18.63 -21.57
CA GLN A 119 -7.53 -19.56 -21.03
C GLN A 119 -7.26 -19.85 -19.55
N ASN A 120 -8.24 -19.53 -18.70
CA ASN A 120 -8.25 -19.82 -17.26
C ASN A 120 -7.06 -19.23 -16.46
N ARG A 121 -6.52 -18.09 -16.92
CA ARG A 121 -5.48 -17.35 -16.20
C ARG A 121 -5.83 -15.88 -16.10
N THR A 122 -5.35 -15.28 -15.03
CA THR A 122 -5.54 -13.87 -14.73
C THR A 122 -4.19 -13.18 -14.58
N LEU A 123 -4.07 -12.00 -15.21
CA LEU A 123 -3.00 -11.05 -14.96
C LEU A 123 -3.45 -10.13 -13.82
N LEU A 124 -2.80 -10.27 -12.67
CA LEU A 124 -2.95 -9.35 -11.55
C LEU A 124 -1.84 -8.30 -11.62
N THR A 125 -2.22 -7.03 -11.55
CA THR A 125 -1.29 -5.91 -11.50
C THR A 125 -1.52 -5.10 -10.23
N TYR A 126 -0.42 -4.83 -9.52
CA TYR A 126 -0.37 -3.87 -8.43
C TYR A 126 0.40 -2.65 -8.92
N ASP A 127 -0.24 -1.50 -8.99
CA ASP A 127 0.36 -0.23 -9.41
C ASP A 127 0.32 0.77 -8.25
N VAL A 128 1.43 1.48 -8.03
CA VAL A 128 1.55 2.52 -7.01
C VAL A 128 2.13 3.77 -7.62
N ARG A 129 1.41 4.86 -7.45
CA ARG A 129 1.76 6.17 -7.95
C ARG A 129 1.93 7.11 -6.78
N THR A 130 3.12 7.68 -6.66
CA THR A 130 3.40 8.73 -5.68
C THR A 130 3.48 10.07 -6.40
N ILE A 131 2.68 11.03 -5.94
CA ILE A 131 2.58 12.37 -6.52
C ILE A 131 3.04 13.38 -5.49
N LEU A 132 3.98 14.24 -5.88
CA LEU A 132 4.52 15.32 -5.06
C LEU A 132 4.47 16.59 -5.90
N ASN A 133 3.73 17.59 -5.43
CA ASN A 133 3.44 18.79 -6.20
C ASN A 133 4.45 19.94 -5.97
N ASP A 134 5.47 19.72 -5.13
CA ASP A 134 6.51 20.71 -4.89
C ASP A 134 7.94 20.12 -5.09
N PRO A 135 8.88 20.90 -5.66
CA PRO A 135 10.22 20.42 -5.95
C PRO A 135 11.00 19.93 -4.73
N LEU A 136 10.76 20.53 -3.57
CA LEU A 136 11.55 20.29 -2.36
C LEU A 136 11.17 18.94 -1.74
N SER A 137 9.88 18.64 -1.65
CA SER A 137 9.36 17.33 -1.26
C SER A 137 9.75 16.26 -2.26
N TRP A 138 9.78 16.56 -3.56
CA TRP A 138 10.25 15.61 -4.58
C TRP A 138 11.71 15.21 -4.37
N VAL A 139 12.61 16.17 -4.09
CA VAL A 139 14.02 15.87 -3.79
C VAL A 139 14.17 15.03 -2.52
N ARG A 140 13.42 15.36 -1.46
CA ARG A 140 13.42 14.59 -0.20
C ARG A 140 12.92 13.17 -0.42
N PHE A 141 11.79 13.03 -1.10
CA PHE A 141 11.22 11.72 -1.42
C PHE A 141 12.15 10.91 -2.30
N ARG A 142 12.77 11.49 -3.33
CA ARG A 142 13.68 10.76 -4.21
C ARG A 142 14.88 10.19 -3.45
N ARG A 143 15.49 10.97 -2.56
CA ARG A 143 16.58 10.49 -1.69
C ARG A 143 16.13 9.34 -0.79
N TYR A 144 14.96 9.51 -0.17
CA TYR A 144 14.32 8.49 0.65
C TYR A 144 13.99 7.21 -0.16
N TRP A 145 13.49 7.36 -1.39
CA TRP A 145 13.10 6.29 -2.28
C TRP A 145 14.30 5.47 -2.78
N HIS A 146 15.45 6.09 -3.01
CA HIS A 146 16.67 5.35 -3.35
C HIS A 146 17.08 4.34 -2.26
N LEU A 147 16.75 4.59 -1.00
CA LEU A 147 17.03 3.69 0.10
C LEU A 147 15.94 2.63 0.28
N ILE A 148 14.67 3.01 0.16
CA ILE A 148 13.55 2.16 0.60
C ILE A 148 12.81 1.50 -0.59
N GLY A 149 12.91 2.05 -1.80
CA GLY A 149 12.28 1.53 -3.02
C GLY A 149 12.52 0.05 -3.29
N PRO A 150 13.76 -0.49 -3.15
CA PRO A 150 14.00 -1.92 -3.30
C PRO A 150 13.21 -2.79 -2.32
N PHE A 151 13.02 -2.31 -1.08
CA PHE A 151 12.24 -3.01 -0.06
C PHE A 151 10.75 -2.96 -0.37
N VAL A 152 10.23 -1.80 -0.79
CA VAL A 152 8.83 -1.65 -1.23
C VAL A 152 8.54 -2.63 -2.36
N GLY A 153 9.38 -2.68 -3.40
CA GLY A 153 9.20 -3.62 -4.51
C GLY A 153 9.31 -5.09 -4.10
N MET A 154 9.98 -5.44 -3.00
CA MET A 154 9.93 -6.81 -2.45
C MET A 154 8.59 -7.10 -1.77
N ILE A 155 8.05 -6.14 -1.03
CA ILE A 155 6.75 -6.24 -0.36
C ILE A 155 5.64 -6.39 -1.40
N GLU A 156 5.64 -5.55 -2.45
CA GLU A 156 4.66 -5.62 -3.53
C GLU A 156 4.72 -6.96 -4.26
N ARG A 157 5.92 -7.48 -4.52
CA ARG A 157 6.08 -8.82 -5.13
C ARG A 157 5.60 -9.93 -4.19
N ALA A 158 5.84 -9.81 -2.89
CA ALA A 158 5.30 -10.75 -1.92
C ALA A 158 3.77 -10.68 -1.89
N ALA A 159 3.18 -9.48 -1.98
CA ALA A 159 1.73 -9.28 -2.02
C ALA A 159 1.10 -10.02 -3.20
N LEU A 160 1.65 -9.80 -4.39
CA LEU A 160 1.21 -10.46 -5.61
C LEU A 160 1.32 -12.00 -5.51
N ARG A 161 2.38 -12.52 -4.87
CA ARG A 161 2.54 -13.97 -4.65
C ARG A 161 1.53 -14.53 -3.66
N THR A 162 1.24 -13.82 -2.57
CA THR A 162 0.23 -14.22 -1.60
C THR A 162 -1.15 -14.24 -2.24
N ILE A 163 -1.50 -13.23 -3.05
CA ILE A 163 -2.76 -13.23 -3.81
C ILE A 163 -2.80 -14.41 -4.78
N ALA A 164 -1.71 -14.64 -5.53
CA ALA A 164 -1.65 -15.75 -6.47
C ALA A 164 -1.87 -17.10 -5.78
N ALA A 165 -1.20 -17.34 -4.64
CA ALA A 165 -1.34 -18.58 -3.88
C ALA A 165 -2.76 -18.77 -3.34
N ALA A 166 -3.39 -17.71 -2.81
CA ALA A 166 -4.77 -17.76 -2.33
C ALA A 166 -5.77 -18.02 -3.47
N ALA A 167 -5.55 -17.39 -4.64
CA ALA A 167 -6.42 -17.56 -5.80
C ALA A 167 -6.29 -18.94 -6.45
N GLU A 168 -5.08 -19.52 -6.49
CA GLU A 168 -4.80 -20.84 -7.07
C GLU A 168 -5.20 -21.99 -6.13
N HIS A 169 -5.33 -21.72 -4.82
CA HIS A 169 -5.72 -22.71 -3.81
C HIS A 169 -6.82 -22.19 -2.87
N PRO A 170 -8.06 -21.97 -3.34
CA PRO A 170 -9.14 -21.33 -2.59
C PRO A 170 -9.75 -22.19 -1.45
N GLY A 171 -9.01 -23.11 -0.83
CA GLY A 171 -9.52 -24.05 0.17
C GLY A 171 -8.49 -24.68 1.11
N ARG A 172 -7.35 -24.02 1.37
CA ARG A 172 -6.41 -24.40 2.44
C ARG A 172 -6.48 -23.39 3.59
N ASP A 173 -7.55 -23.48 4.36
CA ASP A 173 -7.61 -22.99 5.74
C ASP A 173 -7.02 -24.05 6.71
#